data_AF-A0A0S2DNL5-F1
#
_entry.id   AF-A0A0S2DNL5-F1
#
_cell.length_a   1.000
_cell.length_b   1.000
_cell.length_c   1.000
_cell.angle_alpha   90.00
_cell.angle_beta   90.00
_cell.angle_gamma   90.00
#
_symmetry.space_group_name_H-M   'P 1'
#
loop_
_entity.id
_entity.type
_entity.pdbx_description
1 polymer ?
#
loop_
_entity_poly.entity_id
_entity_poly.type
_entity_poly.pdbx_seq_one_letter_code
_entity_poly.pdbx_strand_id
1 'polypeptide(L)'
;MAVFRLPIRLIRERFGGDNFDDAGDWADGWLRDRGERRYRIEYSFDTDHANPWFHAMVMRIEGLPDAVGEALRRRLAEEGLGD
;
A
#
# COMPACT_ATOMS: atom_id res chain seq x y z
N MET A 1 10.98 3.80 -9.38
CA MET A 1 10.42 3.77 -8.00
C MET A 1 8.92 3.82 -8.15
N ALA A 2 8.22 2.80 -7.65
CA ALA A 2 6.76 2.75 -7.70
C ALA A 2 6.17 3.34 -6.42
N VAL A 3 5.04 4.04 -6.55
CA VAL A 3 4.33 4.67 -5.43
C VAL A 3 2.87 4.25 -5.47
N PHE A 4 2.38 3.83 -4.31
CA PHE A 4 1.01 3.40 -4.06
C PHE A 4 0.44 4.21 -2.90
N ARG A 5 -0.78 4.69 -3.05
CA ARG A 5 -1.47 5.52 -2.07
C ARG A 5 -2.68 4.74 -1.57
N LEU A 6 -2.58 4.27 -0.33
CA LEU A 6 -3.65 3.54 0.32
C LEU A 6 -4.43 4.51 1.24
N PRO A 7 -5.68 4.87 0.92
CA PRO A 7 -6.46 5.77 1.76
C PRO A 7 -6.62 5.19 3.18
N ILE A 8 -6.32 5.99 4.20
CA ILE A 8 -6.38 5.56 5.61
C ILE A 8 -7.77 5.04 5.98
N ARG A 9 -8.83 5.68 5.46
CA ARG A 9 -10.21 5.23 5.69
C ARG A 9 -10.45 3.80 5.22
N LEU A 10 -9.93 3.45 4.04
CA LEU A 10 -10.11 2.12 3.47
C LEU A 10 -9.32 1.06 4.24
N ILE A 11 -8.11 1.40 4.68
CA ILE A 11 -7.33 0.54 5.60
C ILE A 11 -8.12 0.28 6.88
N ARG A 12 -8.67 1.32 7.51
CA ARG A 12 -9.48 1.21 8.74
C ARG A 12 -10.73 0.35 8.54
N GLU A 13 -11.38 0.45 7.39
CA GLU A 13 -12.55 -0.36 7.05
C GLU A 13 -12.17 -1.84 6.85
N ARG A 14 -11.02 -2.11 6.24
CA ARG A 14 -10.60 -3.46 5.85
C ARG A 14 -9.92 -4.26 6.98
N PHE A 15 -9.07 -3.60 7.76
CA PHE A 15 -8.24 -4.21 8.79
C PHE A 15 -8.70 -3.86 10.22
N GLY A 16 -9.66 -2.94 10.35
CA GLY A 16 -10.23 -2.50 11.62
C GLY A 16 -9.32 -1.52 12.36
N GLY A 17 -9.85 -0.35 12.76
CA GLY A 17 -9.09 0.64 13.53
C GLY A 17 -7.80 1.11 12.83
N ASP A 18 -6.83 1.62 13.59
CA ASP A 18 -5.55 2.14 13.08
C ASP A 18 -4.52 1.05 12.74
N ASN A 19 -4.99 -0.04 12.12
CA ASN A 19 -4.19 -1.23 11.87
C ASN A 19 -3.40 -1.13 10.55
N PHE A 20 -2.51 -0.13 10.49
CA PHE A 20 -1.65 0.16 9.35
C PHE A 20 -0.55 -0.89 9.17
N ASP A 21 -0.13 -1.53 10.26
CA ASP A 21 0.86 -2.60 10.25
C ASP A 21 0.33 -3.82 9.48
N ASP A 22 -0.91 -4.25 9.74
CA ASP A 22 -1.54 -5.35 9.00
C ASP A 22 -1.71 -5.03 7.50
N ALA A 23 -1.96 -3.77 7.15
CA ALA A 23 -2.01 -3.34 5.75
C ALA A 23 -0.62 -3.41 5.09
N GLY A 24 0.44 -3.04 5.81
CA GLY A 24 1.82 -3.20 5.38
C GLY A 24 2.20 -4.67 5.22
N ASP A 25 1.93 -5.51 6.23
CA ASP A 25 2.21 -6.95 6.21
C ASP A 25 1.49 -7.66 5.06
N TRP A 26 0.26 -7.25 4.76
CA TRP A 26 -0.47 -7.76 3.61
C TRP A 26 0.24 -7.46 2.28
N ALA A 27 0.70 -6.22 2.09
CA ALA A 27 1.40 -5.80 0.87
C ALA A 27 2.77 -6.49 0.75
N ASP A 28 3.51 -6.55 1.85
CA ASP A 28 4.80 -7.23 1.97
C ASP A 28 4.66 -8.73 1.65
N GLY A 29 3.64 -9.39 2.20
CA GLY A 29 3.33 -10.79 1.92
C GLY A 29 3.02 -11.04 0.45
N TRP A 30 2.16 -10.21 -0.15
CA TRP A 30 1.79 -10.34 -1.55
C TRP A 30 2.99 -10.20 -2.50
N LEU A 31 3.92 -9.29 -2.18
CA LEU A 31 5.16 -9.06 -2.93
C LEU A 31 6.15 -10.21 -2.76
N ARG A 32 6.28 -10.73 -1.54
CA ARG A 32 7.16 -11.86 -1.21
C ARG A 32 6.78 -13.13 -1.96
N ASP A 33 5.49 -13.40 -2.13
CA ASP A 33 5.01 -14.55 -2.88
C ASP A 33 5.36 -14.51 -4.37
N ARG A 34 5.73 -13.33 -4.90
CA ARG A 34 5.99 -13.07 -6.32
C ARG A 34 7.46 -12.83 -6.65
N GLY A 35 8.36 -12.91 -5.69
CA GLY A 35 9.79 -12.81 -5.98
C GLY A 35 10.71 -13.10 -4.80
N GLU A 36 11.88 -13.67 -5.11
CA GLU A 36 12.97 -13.83 -4.14
C GLU A 36 13.71 -12.52 -3.83
N ARG A 37 13.44 -11.45 -4.60
CA ARG A 37 14.05 -10.13 -4.39
C ARG A 37 13.34 -9.41 -3.24
N ARG A 38 14.09 -9.12 -2.17
CA ARG A 38 13.66 -8.16 -1.15
C ARG A 38 13.62 -6.78 -1.79
N TYR A 39 12.44 -6.31 -2.15
CA TYR A 39 12.24 -4.91 -2.50
C TYR A 39 12.50 -4.05 -1.27
N ARG A 40 13.10 -2.87 -1.47
CA ARG A 40 13.14 -1.86 -0.42
C ARG A 40 11.79 -1.14 -0.43
N ILE A 41 11.04 -1.31 0.66
CA ILE A 41 9.73 -0.69 0.84
C ILE A 41 9.87 0.38 1.93
N GLU A 42 9.39 1.57 1.63
CA GLU A 42 9.27 2.67 2.59
C GLU A 42 7.79 3.01 2.76
N TYR A 43 7.36 3.09 4.01
CA TYR A 43 6.03 3.53 4.38
C TYR A 43 6.09 4.93 4.99
N SER A 44 5.14 5.76 4.61
CA SER A 44 4.96 7.11 5.16
C SER A 44 3.48 7.47 5.18
N PHE A 45 3.14 8.56 5.85
CA PHE A 45 1.76 9.05 5.87
C PHE A 45 1.69 10.42 5.22
N ASP A 46 0.71 10.60 4.34
CA ASP A 46 0.31 11.87 3.78
C ASP A 46 -0.96 12.33 4.50
N THR A 47 -0.79 13.23 5.46
CA THR A 47 -1.86 13.76 6.32
C THR A 47 -1.93 15.29 6.27
N ASP A 48 -1.28 15.92 5.29
CA ASP A 48 -1.17 17.38 5.17
C ASP A 48 -2.52 18.04 4.87
N HIS A 49 -3.43 17.32 4.22
CA HIS A 49 -4.74 17.84 3.89
C HIS A 49 -5.63 17.97 5.15
N ALA A 50 -6.34 19.09 5.29
CA ALA A 50 -7.18 19.36 6.48
C ALA A 50 -8.33 18.35 6.67
N ASN A 51 -8.90 17.84 5.57
CA ASN A 51 -9.93 16.81 5.61
C ASN A 51 -9.29 15.40 5.63
N PRO A 52 -9.51 14.58 6.70
CA PRO A 52 -8.96 13.24 6.85
C PRO A 52 -9.35 12.24 5.75
N TRP A 53 -10.41 12.54 4.99
CA TRP A 53 -10.81 11.73 3.85
C TRP A 53 -9.71 11.60 2.78
N PHE A 54 -8.81 12.60 2.71
CA PHE A 54 -7.71 12.62 1.76
C PHE A 54 -6.40 12.07 2.33
N HIS A 55 -6.41 11.63 3.60
CA HIS A 55 -5.22 11.06 4.23
C HIS A 55 -4.92 9.67 3.67
N ALA A 56 -3.64 9.40 3.43
CA ALA A 56 -3.19 8.14 2.86
C ALA A 56 -1.93 7.63 3.54
N MET A 57 -1.83 6.32 3.67
CA MET A 57 -0.56 5.63 3.82
C MET A 57 0.08 5.52 2.44
N VAL A 58 1.30 6.01 2.31
CA VAL A 58 2.06 6.03 1.07
C VAL A 58 3.15 4.98 1.14
N MET A 59 3.06 4.00 0.24
CA MET A 59 4.04 2.93 0.08
C MET A 59 4.92 3.22 -1.14
N ARG A 60 6.23 3.36 -0.93
CA ARG A 60 7.23 3.54 -1.98
C ARG A 60 8.08 2.29 -2.10
N ILE A 61 8.17 1.76 -3.32
CA ILE A 61 8.90 0.52 -3.59
C ILE A 61 10.01 0.77 -4.61
N GLU A 62 11.24 0.50 -4.21
CA GLU A 62 12.42 0.60 -5.06
C GLU A 62 12.67 -0.72 -5.82
N GLY A 63 13.01 -0.62 -7.11
CA GLY A 63 13.34 -1.78 -7.93
C GLY A 63 12.15 -2.67 -8.34
N LEU A 64 10.91 -2.24 -8.10
CA LEU A 64 9.71 -2.97 -8.50
C LEU A 64 9.56 -2.93 -10.04
N PRO A 65 9.50 -4.08 -10.74
CA PRO A 65 9.22 -4.11 -12.17
C PRO A 65 7.81 -3.60 -12.47
N ASP A 66 7.63 -2.88 -13.58
CA ASP A 66 6.34 -2.25 -13.94
C ASP A 66 5.19 -3.26 -13.99
N ALA A 67 5.41 -4.45 -14.56
CA ALA A 67 4.38 -5.49 -14.62
C ALA A 67 3.93 -5.97 -13.22
N VAL A 68 4.85 -6.02 -12.25
CA VAL A 68 4.53 -6.36 -10.85
C VAL A 68 3.82 -5.19 -10.17
N GLY A 69 4.25 -3.96 -10.47
CA GLY A 69 3.59 -2.74 -9.99
C GLY A 69 2.13 -2.67 -10.42
N GLU A 70 1.85 -2.87 -11.71
CA GLU A 70 0.49 -2.90 -12.24
C GLU A 70 -0.37 -4.03 -11.63
N ALA A 71 0.23 -5.21 -11.41
CA ALA A 71 -0.45 -6.29 -10.74
C ALA A 71 -0.77 -5.95 -9.27
N LEU A 72 0.12 -5.24 -8.57
CA LEU A 72 -0.11 -4.80 -7.19
C LEU A 72 -1.22 -3.74 -7.14
N ARG A 73 -1.23 -2.76 -8.05
CA ARG A 73 -2.31 -1.74 -8.14
C ARG A 73 -3.68 -2.40 -8.28
N ARG A 74 -3.79 -3.34 -9.22
CA ARG A 74 -5.03 -4.08 -9.44
C ARG A 74 -5.46 -4.85 -8.19
N ARG A 75 -4.50 -5.50 -7.52
CA ARG A 75 -4.80 -6.24 -6.30
C ARG A 75 -5.27 -5.33 -5.16
N LEU A 76 -4.62 -4.18 -4.96
CA LEU A 76 -5.04 -3.19 -3.96
C LEU A 76 -6.46 -2.71 -4.23
N ALA A 77 -6.79 -2.43 -5.51
CA ALA A 77 -8.14 -2.05 -5.90
C ALA A 77 -9.18 -3.16 -5.65
N GLU A 78 -8.85 -4.42 -5.95
CA GLU A 78 -9.70 -5.59 -5.68
C GLU A 78 -9.96 -5.80 -4.18
N GLU A 79 -8.98 -5.52 -3.32
CA GLU A 79 -9.13 -5.56 -1.86
C GLU A 79 -9.79 -4.30 -1.28
N GLY A 80 -10.10 -3.32 -2.11
CA GLY A 80 -10.70 -2.05 -1.69
C GLY A 80 -9.74 -1.17 -0.90
N LEU A 81 -8.43 -1.25 -1.14
CA LEU A 81 -7.38 -0.53 -0.39
C LEU A 81 -6.79 0.70 -1.11
N GLY A 82 -7.31 1.07 -2.28
CA GLY A 82 -6.75 2.16 -3.09
C GLY A 82 -5.82 1.63 -4.20
N ASP A 83 -4.91 2.48 -4.70
CA ASP A 83 -4.12 2.22 -5.92
C ASP A 83 -2.63 2.59 -5.83
#